data_AF-A0A2A3GJT0-F1
#
_entry.id   AF-A0A2A3GJT0-F1
#
_cell.length_a   1.000
_cell.length_b   1.000
_cell.length_c   1.000
_cell.angle_alpha   90.00
_cell.angle_beta   90.00
_cell.angle_gamma   90.00
#
_symmetry.space_group_name_H-M   'P 1'
#
loop_
_entity.id
_entity.type
_entity.pdbx_description
1 polymer ?
#
loop_
_entity_poly.entity_id
_entity_poly.type
_entity_poly.pdbx_seq_one_letter_code
_entity_poly.pdbx_strand_id
1 'polypeptide(L)'
;MNSPPEQLTRLVDAEDRFRYSHSELRETQVAALNEKFQERRDRIKLLGHRAREGGITEVRDRADMVPLLFPHTAYKSYPEGFLTEQRWDRLGVWLGTVSPYPISPIETSDIADIDEWIARLQAKGHFLSCSSGTTGKSAMLLASDKDMDWSRKDTVNVFAWGSGVAPAQDRRRIGVAPIAAVPKNVLIGDAQAAAFGDPDKPAFRLPIPPITVGSLTTMVVLRKKITDGTARPEELAEFERTSAERQEALDKAMIVAAEQLIEYRADKLFVSGMWNALYQVAKIVRERGFSAKDFHPDNCIYVGGGLKRAQLPPDYREFVHETFNIPDNRNFQNYSMQELNSGMPKCQVGDRYHVPPWIVPFILDEKGETLLPHESGEIEGRAAFFDLSLDGRWGGVITGDKISLDFDPCACGCAGPSIRNNIVRYSDVKDDDKIGCAGTVDAYVRGLS
;
A
#
# COMPACT_ATOMS: atom_id res chain seq x y z
N MET A 1 -11.47 7.45 -31.31
CA MET A 1 -11.89 7.88 -29.96
C MET A 1 -11.12 7.03 -28.97
N ASN A 2 -10.53 7.63 -27.94
CA ASN A 2 -9.80 6.89 -26.90
C ASN A 2 -10.79 6.01 -26.12
N SER A 3 -10.35 4.84 -25.66
CA SER A 3 -11.23 3.94 -24.91
C SER A 3 -11.58 4.54 -23.53
N PRO A 4 -12.75 4.23 -22.92
CA PRO A 4 -13.14 4.81 -21.63
C PRO A 4 -12.09 4.64 -20.50
N PRO A 5 -11.41 3.47 -20.34
CA PRO A 5 -10.28 3.36 -19.41
C PRO A 5 -9.13 4.34 -19.71
N GLU A 6 -8.76 4.54 -20.97
CA GLU A 6 -7.72 5.49 -21.38
C GLU A 6 -8.13 6.95 -21.10
N GLN A 7 -9.41 7.29 -21.28
CA GLN A 7 -9.94 8.63 -21.01
C GLN A 7 -9.79 9.02 -19.53
N LEU A 8 -9.96 8.06 -18.62
CA LEU A 8 -9.80 8.26 -17.18
C LEU A 8 -8.34 8.20 -16.76
N THR A 9 -7.59 7.19 -17.21
CA THR A 9 -6.20 6.97 -16.76
C THR A 9 -5.22 8.03 -17.28
N ARG A 10 -5.48 8.68 -18.42
CA ARG A 10 -4.67 9.82 -18.90
C ARG A 10 -4.68 11.02 -17.95
N LEU A 11 -5.69 11.13 -17.06
CA LEU A 11 -5.78 12.20 -16.07
C LEU A 11 -4.69 12.09 -14.99
N VAL A 12 -3.86 11.05 -14.99
CA VAL A 12 -2.74 10.92 -14.06
C VAL A 12 -1.77 12.10 -14.08
N ASP A 13 -1.59 12.74 -15.23
CA ASP A 13 -0.76 13.95 -15.40
C ASP A 13 -1.55 15.25 -15.32
N ALA A 14 -2.87 15.19 -15.18
CA ALA A 14 -3.69 16.39 -15.17
C ALA A 14 -3.59 17.09 -13.81
N GLU A 15 -3.30 18.39 -13.81
CA GLU A 15 -3.30 19.21 -12.58
C GLU A 15 -4.68 19.24 -11.93
N ASP A 16 -5.74 19.14 -12.74
CA ASP A 16 -7.13 19.15 -12.32
C ASP A 16 -7.71 17.75 -12.05
N ARG A 17 -6.88 16.71 -11.92
CA ARG A 17 -7.31 15.30 -11.79
C ARG A 17 -8.37 15.01 -10.73
N PHE A 18 -8.52 15.85 -9.70
CA PHE A 18 -9.56 15.69 -8.66
C PHE A 18 -10.73 16.69 -8.78
N ARG A 19 -10.83 17.46 -9.88
CA ARG A 19 -11.88 18.45 -10.13
C ARG A 19 -13.10 17.91 -10.86
N TYR A 20 -13.09 16.66 -11.28
CA TYR A 20 -14.21 16.01 -11.96
C TYR A 20 -15.15 15.39 -10.93
N SER A 21 -16.41 15.82 -10.92
CA SER A 21 -17.43 15.34 -10.00
C SER A 21 -17.84 13.89 -10.25
N HIS A 22 -18.48 13.26 -9.26
CA HIS A 22 -18.98 11.89 -9.41
C HIS A 22 -19.92 11.73 -10.62
N SER A 23 -20.82 12.69 -10.83
CA SER A 23 -21.79 12.66 -11.95
C SER A 23 -21.12 12.80 -13.31
N GLU A 24 -20.06 13.61 -13.44
CA GLU A 24 -19.28 13.75 -14.67
C GLU A 24 -18.49 12.47 -15.01
N LEU A 25 -18.04 11.73 -13.99
CA LEU A 25 -17.22 10.54 -14.17
C LEU A 25 -18.04 9.26 -14.38
N ARG A 26 -19.25 9.18 -13.82
CA ARG A 26 -20.01 7.94 -13.66
C ARG A 26 -20.20 7.15 -14.96
N GLU A 27 -20.63 7.80 -16.03
CA GLU A 27 -20.90 7.12 -17.31
C GLU A 27 -19.62 6.52 -17.90
N THR A 28 -18.53 7.31 -17.95
CA THR A 28 -17.22 6.85 -18.43
C THR A 28 -16.66 5.74 -17.55
N GLN A 29 -16.83 5.82 -16.23
CA GLN A 29 -16.40 4.78 -15.29
C GLN A 29 -17.14 3.47 -15.52
N VAL A 30 -18.47 3.48 -15.69
CA VAL A 30 -19.25 2.26 -15.98
C VAL A 30 -18.83 1.66 -17.32
N ALA A 31 -18.67 2.48 -18.36
CA ALA A 31 -18.17 2.01 -19.65
C ALA A 31 -16.77 1.39 -19.54
N ALA A 32 -15.88 1.99 -18.74
CA ALA A 32 -14.53 1.49 -18.50
C ALA A 32 -14.52 0.17 -17.72
N LEU A 33 -15.39 0.02 -16.71
CA LEU A 33 -15.57 -1.22 -15.97
C LEU A 33 -16.03 -2.36 -16.89
N ASN A 34 -17.00 -2.09 -17.76
CA ASN A 34 -17.46 -3.08 -18.72
C ASN A 34 -16.35 -3.47 -19.71
N GLU A 35 -15.63 -2.50 -20.28
CA GLU A 35 -14.50 -2.78 -21.17
C GLU A 35 -13.46 -3.69 -20.51
N LYS A 36 -13.03 -3.36 -19.28
CA LYS A 36 -12.11 -4.22 -18.51
C LYS A 36 -12.69 -5.58 -18.23
N PHE A 37 -13.98 -5.68 -17.92
CA PHE A 37 -14.63 -6.97 -17.72
C PHE A 37 -14.60 -7.83 -18.97
N GLN A 38 -14.99 -7.29 -20.13
CA GLN A 38 -14.99 -8.01 -21.41
C GLN A 38 -13.57 -8.47 -21.79
N GLU A 39 -12.56 -7.63 -21.57
CA GLU A 39 -11.16 -7.96 -21.84
C GLU A 39 -10.63 -9.11 -20.97
N ARG A 40 -11.10 -9.22 -19.73
CA ARG A 40 -10.45 -10.04 -18.70
C ARG A 40 -11.23 -11.29 -18.30
N ARG A 41 -12.56 -11.34 -18.49
CA ARG A 41 -13.40 -12.45 -18.00
C ARG A 41 -12.96 -13.84 -18.50
N ASP A 42 -12.46 -13.90 -19.73
CA ASP A 42 -12.00 -15.15 -20.35
C ASP A 42 -10.50 -15.41 -20.15
N ARG A 43 -9.77 -14.43 -19.62
CA ARG A 43 -8.32 -14.50 -19.36
C ARG A 43 -8.00 -14.80 -17.90
N ILE A 44 -8.79 -14.27 -16.96
CA ILE A 44 -8.64 -14.51 -15.52
C ILE A 44 -9.63 -15.60 -15.11
N LYS A 45 -9.14 -16.81 -14.83
CA LYS A 45 -9.98 -17.98 -14.54
C LYS A 45 -10.94 -17.75 -13.38
N LEU A 46 -10.46 -17.14 -12.29
CA LEU A 46 -11.31 -16.83 -11.12
C LEU A 46 -12.41 -15.83 -11.46
N LEU A 47 -12.12 -14.80 -12.25
CA LEU A 47 -13.12 -13.82 -12.68
C LEU A 47 -14.18 -14.48 -13.56
N GLY A 48 -13.76 -15.26 -14.57
CA GLY A 48 -14.69 -15.97 -15.44
C GLY A 48 -15.59 -16.94 -14.68
N HIS A 49 -15.07 -17.59 -13.62
CA HIS A 49 -15.88 -18.42 -12.73
C HIS A 49 -16.94 -17.61 -12.00
N ARG A 50 -16.56 -16.51 -11.34
CA ARG A 50 -17.50 -15.63 -10.61
C ARG A 50 -18.53 -15.00 -11.54
N ALA A 51 -18.13 -14.60 -12.76
CA ALA A 51 -19.04 -14.08 -13.77
C ALA A 51 -20.12 -15.09 -14.15
N ARG A 52 -19.74 -16.37 -14.37
CA ARG A 52 -20.71 -17.44 -14.68
C ARG A 52 -21.61 -17.75 -13.50
N GLU A 53 -21.08 -17.79 -12.28
CA GLU A 53 -21.84 -18.04 -11.05
C GLU A 53 -22.87 -16.92 -10.79
N GLY A 54 -22.47 -15.66 -10.99
CA GLY A 54 -23.34 -14.49 -10.85
C GLY A 54 -24.23 -14.20 -12.07
N GLY A 55 -24.13 -14.98 -13.14
CA GLY A 55 -24.88 -14.73 -14.39
C GLY A 55 -24.52 -13.42 -15.09
N ILE A 56 -23.33 -12.85 -14.83
CA ILE A 56 -22.91 -11.55 -15.34
C ILE A 56 -22.21 -11.72 -16.69
N THR A 57 -22.80 -11.17 -17.75
CA THR A 57 -22.25 -11.16 -19.10
C THR A 57 -21.83 -9.76 -19.56
N GLU A 58 -22.29 -8.73 -18.86
CA GLU A 58 -22.06 -7.31 -19.13
C GLU A 58 -22.17 -6.53 -17.83
N VAL A 59 -21.38 -5.45 -17.71
CA VAL A 59 -21.50 -4.46 -16.62
C VAL A 59 -22.26 -3.26 -17.16
N ARG A 60 -23.48 -3.02 -16.65
CA ARG A 60 -24.35 -1.91 -17.04
C ARG A 60 -24.43 -0.83 -15.97
N ASP A 61 -24.17 -1.19 -14.73
CA ASP A 61 -24.05 -0.26 -13.62
C ASP A 61 -23.03 -0.73 -12.58
N ARG A 62 -22.92 0.02 -11.48
CA ARG A 62 -21.99 -0.26 -10.39
C ARG A 62 -22.37 -1.52 -9.58
N ALA A 63 -23.66 -1.86 -9.49
CA ALA A 63 -24.11 -3.02 -8.74
C ALA A 63 -23.68 -4.34 -9.42
N ASP A 64 -23.64 -4.37 -10.76
CA ASP A 64 -23.14 -5.51 -11.53
C ASP A 64 -21.68 -5.88 -11.21
N MET A 65 -20.89 -4.92 -10.72
CA MET A 65 -19.50 -5.16 -10.32
C MET A 65 -19.38 -5.94 -9.01
N VAL A 66 -20.32 -5.83 -8.08
CA VAL A 66 -20.23 -6.43 -6.74
C VAL A 66 -19.87 -7.93 -6.78
N PRO A 67 -20.56 -8.80 -7.53
CA PRO A 67 -20.18 -10.21 -7.62
C PRO A 67 -18.81 -10.43 -8.28
N LEU A 68 -18.34 -9.48 -9.09
CA LEU A 68 -17.05 -9.55 -9.80
C LEU A 68 -15.88 -9.05 -8.94
N LEU A 69 -16.10 -8.24 -7.89
CA LEU A 69 -15.03 -7.79 -7.00
C LEU A 69 -14.46 -8.96 -6.19
N PHE A 70 -13.13 -8.99 -6.02
CA PHE A 70 -12.49 -10.06 -5.26
C PHE A 70 -12.39 -9.67 -3.78
N PRO A 71 -12.80 -10.52 -2.83
CA PRO A 71 -12.43 -10.27 -1.44
C PRO A 71 -10.91 -10.23 -1.30
N HIS A 72 -10.39 -9.44 -0.37
CA HIS A 72 -8.96 -9.38 -0.04
C HIS A 72 -8.32 -10.76 0.29
N THR A 73 -9.12 -11.81 0.53
CA THR A 73 -8.68 -13.20 0.71
C THR A 73 -8.47 -13.97 -0.60
N ALA A 74 -8.97 -13.48 -1.74
CA ALA A 74 -8.88 -14.18 -3.03
C ALA A 74 -7.42 -14.43 -3.47
N TYR A 75 -6.53 -13.48 -3.18
CA TYR A 75 -5.10 -13.58 -3.45
C TYR A 75 -4.33 -14.45 -2.42
N LYS A 76 -5.06 -15.15 -1.53
CA LYS A 76 -4.57 -16.15 -0.58
C LYS A 76 -5.17 -17.54 -0.83
N SER A 77 -5.87 -17.72 -1.95
CA SER A 77 -6.67 -18.92 -2.25
C SER A 77 -5.83 -20.15 -2.64
N TYR A 78 -4.51 -20.02 -2.77
CA TYR A 78 -3.65 -21.16 -3.05
C TYR A 78 -3.69 -22.19 -1.90
N PRO A 79 -3.60 -23.50 -2.21
CA PRO A 79 -3.41 -24.55 -1.22
C PRO A 79 -2.22 -24.25 -0.32
N GLU A 80 -2.41 -24.42 0.99
CA GLU A 80 -1.39 -24.04 1.97
C GLU A 80 -0.08 -24.79 1.80
N GLY A 81 -0.18 -26.09 1.53
CA GLY A 81 0.96 -26.97 1.25
C GLY A 81 1.88 -26.43 0.17
N PHE A 82 1.37 -25.63 -0.77
CA PHE A 82 2.21 -25.10 -1.84
C PHE A 82 3.30 -24.15 -1.34
N LEU A 83 3.02 -23.39 -0.28
CA LEU A 83 4.00 -22.50 0.32
C LEU A 83 4.87 -23.22 1.37
N THR A 84 4.26 -24.03 2.23
CA THR A 84 4.98 -24.71 3.32
C THR A 84 5.90 -25.81 2.83
N GLU A 85 5.54 -26.49 1.73
CA GLU A 85 6.35 -27.53 1.09
C GLU A 85 7.14 -26.99 -0.11
N GLN A 86 7.22 -25.66 -0.28
CA GLN A 86 8.02 -25.00 -1.32
C GLN A 86 7.70 -25.50 -2.75
N ARG A 87 6.41 -25.73 -3.04
CA ARG A 87 5.95 -26.18 -4.37
C ARG A 87 5.83 -25.00 -5.32
N TRP A 88 6.96 -24.42 -5.68
CA TRP A 88 7.08 -23.27 -6.57
C TRP A 88 6.42 -23.50 -7.94
N ASP A 89 6.50 -24.73 -8.45
CA ASP A 89 5.81 -25.19 -9.66
C ASP A 89 4.30 -24.96 -9.56
N ARG A 90 3.70 -25.37 -8.44
CA ARG A 90 2.27 -25.27 -8.20
C ARG A 90 1.83 -23.85 -7.88
N LEU A 91 2.64 -23.08 -7.16
CA LEU A 91 2.38 -21.65 -6.94
C LEU A 91 2.36 -20.86 -8.25
N GLY A 92 3.30 -21.13 -9.17
CA GLY A 92 3.30 -20.51 -10.50
C GLY A 92 2.04 -20.81 -11.30
N VAL A 93 1.57 -22.07 -11.27
CA VAL A 93 0.30 -22.46 -11.90
C VAL A 93 -0.90 -21.74 -11.27
N TRP A 94 -0.94 -21.63 -9.93
CA TRP A 94 -2.00 -20.90 -9.24
C TRP A 94 -1.99 -19.40 -9.57
N LEU A 95 -0.82 -18.75 -9.64
CA LEU A 95 -0.70 -17.35 -10.04
C LEU A 95 -1.34 -17.09 -11.41
N GLY A 96 -1.19 -18.03 -12.35
CA GLY A 96 -1.84 -17.98 -13.66
C GLY A 96 -3.38 -18.06 -13.63
N THR A 97 -4.00 -18.37 -12.49
CA THR A 97 -5.47 -18.37 -12.34
C THR A 97 -6.04 -17.00 -11.98
N VAL A 98 -5.21 -16.12 -11.41
CA VAL A 98 -5.55 -14.75 -10.95
C VAL A 98 -4.89 -13.65 -11.78
N SER A 99 -4.08 -14.04 -12.78
CA SER A 99 -3.44 -13.18 -13.77
C SER A 99 -4.19 -13.24 -15.11
N PRO A 100 -4.28 -12.14 -15.87
CA PRO A 100 -4.78 -12.17 -17.24
C PRO A 100 -3.69 -12.55 -18.26
N TYR A 101 -2.44 -12.65 -17.82
CA TYR A 101 -1.30 -13.06 -18.64
C TYR A 101 -0.80 -14.43 -18.20
N PRO A 102 -0.35 -15.28 -19.14
CA PRO A 102 0.35 -16.51 -18.79
C PRO A 102 1.55 -16.21 -17.89
N ILE A 103 1.79 -17.08 -16.91
CA ILE A 103 3.02 -17.04 -16.11
C ILE A 103 4.08 -17.82 -16.87
N SER A 104 5.18 -17.16 -17.21
CA SER A 104 6.30 -17.76 -17.91
C SER A 104 6.83 -18.95 -17.11
N PRO A 105 7.04 -20.12 -17.74
CA PRO A 105 7.70 -21.24 -17.06
C PRO A 105 9.08 -20.82 -16.57
N ILE A 106 9.38 -21.15 -15.31
CA ILE A 106 10.70 -21.01 -14.72
C ILE A 106 11.15 -22.37 -14.19
N GLU A 107 12.45 -22.63 -14.20
CA GLU A 107 13.00 -23.80 -13.52
C GLU A 107 12.88 -23.58 -12.02
N THR A 108 12.34 -24.60 -11.33
CA THR A 108 11.99 -24.51 -9.91
C THR A 108 12.67 -25.54 -9.03
N SER A 109 13.32 -26.55 -9.60
CA SER A 109 13.90 -27.67 -8.84
C SER A 109 15.07 -27.29 -7.93
N ASP A 110 15.74 -26.17 -8.23
CA ASP A 110 16.92 -25.65 -7.52
C ASP A 110 16.64 -24.38 -6.70
N ILE A 111 15.38 -23.93 -6.64
CA ILE A 111 15.00 -22.74 -5.88
C ILE A 111 14.99 -23.06 -4.38
N ALA A 112 15.82 -22.35 -3.61
CA ALA A 112 15.96 -22.58 -2.18
C ALA A 112 14.81 -21.99 -1.35
N ASP A 113 14.26 -20.85 -1.77
CA ASP A 113 13.24 -20.13 -1.01
C ASP A 113 12.33 -19.23 -1.88
N ILE A 114 11.35 -18.60 -1.23
CA ILE A 114 10.39 -17.71 -1.90
C ILE A 114 11.03 -16.43 -2.46
N ASP A 115 12.12 -15.94 -1.87
CA ASP A 115 12.78 -14.72 -2.34
C ASP A 115 13.48 -15.01 -3.67
N GLU A 116 14.15 -16.15 -3.81
CA GLU A 116 14.72 -16.61 -5.08
C GLU A 116 13.63 -16.88 -6.13
N TRP A 117 12.50 -17.50 -5.75
CA TRP A 117 11.37 -17.69 -6.66
C TRP A 117 10.83 -16.38 -7.20
N ILE A 118 10.66 -15.38 -6.33
CA ILE A 118 10.21 -14.03 -6.71
C ILE A 118 11.23 -13.38 -7.65
N ALA A 119 12.53 -13.50 -7.35
CA ALA A 119 13.58 -12.94 -8.21
C ALA A 119 13.57 -13.56 -9.62
N ARG A 120 13.38 -14.88 -9.73
CA ARG A 120 13.29 -15.57 -11.03
C ARG A 120 12.02 -15.18 -11.80
N LEU A 121 10.89 -15.01 -11.13
CA LEU A 121 9.66 -14.48 -11.74
C LEU A 121 9.87 -13.05 -12.24
N GLN A 122 10.50 -12.20 -11.43
CA GLN A 122 10.80 -10.82 -11.79
C GLN A 122 11.70 -10.74 -13.02
N ALA A 123 12.71 -11.62 -13.13
CA ALA A 123 13.56 -11.73 -14.33
C ALA A 123 12.78 -12.14 -15.60
N LYS A 124 11.52 -12.57 -15.47
CA LYS A 124 10.60 -12.87 -16.56
C LYS A 124 9.46 -11.85 -16.71
N GLY A 125 9.53 -10.70 -16.04
CA GLY A 125 8.50 -9.64 -16.11
C GLY A 125 7.28 -9.89 -15.22
N HIS A 126 7.39 -10.78 -14.23
CA HIS A 126 6.34 -11.07 -13.26
C HIS A 126 6.74 -10.54 -11.89
N PHE A 127 6.18 -9.39 -11.49
CA PHE A 127 6.55 -8.71 -10.26
C PHE A 127 5.60 -9.12 -9.14
N LEU A 128 6.10 -9.85 -8.14
CA LEU A 128 5.25 -10.34 -7.04
C LEU A 128 5.45 -9.53 -5.77
N SER A 129 4.35 -9.04 -5.20
CA SER A 129 4.31 -8.47 -3.86
C SER A 129 3.57 -9.42 -2.91
N CYS A 130 4.12 -9.64 -1.72
CA CYS A 130 3.53 -10.53 -0.72
C CYS A 130 3.20 -9.78 0.57
N SER A 131 2.00 -9.99 1.11
CA SER A 131 1.60 -9.42 2.40
C SER A 131 2.19 -10.21 3.58
N SER A 132 2.45 -9.58 4.72
CA SER A 132 2.94 -10.22 5.95
C SER A 132 1.88 -11.00 6.75
N GLY A 133 1.04 -11.80 6.08
CA GLY A 133 -0.26 -12.30 6.59
C GLY A 133 -0.34 -12.71 8.07
N THR A 134 -1.47 -12.41 8.72
CA THR A 134 -1.76 -12.83 10.12
C THR A 134 -2.34 -14.24 10.23
N THR A 135 -2.96 -14.74 9.17
CA THR A 135 -3.80 -15.95 9.17
C THR A 135 -3.08 -17.18 8.59
N GLY A 136 -1.76 -17.28 8.70
CA GLY A 136 -0.98 -18.39 8.14
C GLY A 136 -0.77 -18.37 6.61
N LYS A 137 -1.30 -17.37 5.88
CA LYS A 137 -1.09 -17.20 4.42
C LYS A 137 -0.85 -15.75 4.01
N SER A 138 0.12 -15.56 3.13
CA SER A 138 0.45 -14.29 2.48
C SER A 138 -0.43 -14.07 1.25
N ALA A 139 -0.99 -12.87 1.08
CA ALA A 139 -1.58 -12.51 -0.21
C ALA A 139 -0.46 -12.37 -1.23
N MET A 140 -0.59 -13.02 -2.39
CA MET A 140 0.35 -12.96 -3.49
C MET A 140 -0.23 -12.09 -4.62
N LEU A 141 0.39 -10.93 -4.83
CA LEU A 141 -0.14 -9.85 -5.65
C LEU A 141 0.78 -9.65 -6.84
N LEU A 142 0.35 -10.17 -7.99
CA LEU A 142 1.09 -10.05 -9.24
C LEU A 142 0.90 -8.67 -9.86
N ALA A 143 1.98 -8.13 -10.38
CA ALA A 143 2.05 -6.92 -11.18
C ALA A 143 2.78 -7.21 -12.51
N SER A 144 2.36 -6.54 -13.58
CA SER A 144 3.02 -6.53 -14.89
C SER A 144 3.98 -5.34 -15.03
N ASP A 145 4.74 -5.28 -16.12
CA ASP A 145 5.54 -4.09 -16.46
C ASP A 145 4.68 -2.81 -16.52
N LYS A 146 3.44 -2.90 -17.04
CA LYS A 146 2.53 -1.75 -17.09
C LYS A 146 2.13 -1.24 -15.70
N ASP A 147 1.96 -2.15 -14.74
CA ASP A 147 1.69 -1.77 -13.34
C ASP A 147 2.90 -1.07 -12.72
N MET A 148 4.11 -1.53 -13.05
CA MET A 148 5.36 -0.96 -12.59
C MET A 148 5.58 0.45 -13.19
N ASP A 149 5.35 0.62 -14.48
CA ASP A 149 5.41 1.93 -15.16
C ASP A 149 4.38 2.91 -14.60
N TRP A 150 3.15 2.44 -14.37
CA TRP A 150 2.11 3.23 -13.73
C TRP A 150 2.53 3.69 -12.33
N SER A 151 2.99 2.75 -11.51
CA SER A 151 3.39 3.03 -10.12
C SER A 151 4.54 4.02 -10.04
N ARG A 152 5.51 3.95 -10.98
CA ARG A 152 6.63 4.90 -11.10
C ARG A 152 6.14 6.33 -11.27
N LYS A 153 5.08 6.50 -12.06
CA LYS A 153 4.51 7.79 -12.41
C LYS A 153 3.57 8.32 -11.33
N ASP A 154 2.60 7.52 -10.92
CA ASP A 154 1.56 7.97 -9.98
C ASP A 154 2.16 8.30 -8.61
N THR A 155 3.19 7.58 -8.14
CA THR A 155 3.82 7.87 -6.84
C THR A 155 4.42 9.28 -6.76
N VAL A 156 4.91 9.82 -7.88
CA VAL A 156 5.43 11.18 -7.97
C VAL A 156 4.29 12.18 -7.98
N ASN A 157 3.30 11.97 -8.86
CA ASN A 157 2.17 12.90 -9.04
C ASN A 157 1.29 12.96 -7.79
N VAL A 158 1.03 11.82 -7.14
CA VAL A 158 0.23 11.74 -5.92
C VAL A 158 0.93 12.44 -4.76
N PHE A 159 2.26 12.25 -4.61
CA PHE A 159 3.04 12.93 -3.59
C PHE A 159 3.07 14.44 -3.85
N ALA A 160 3.35 14.86 -5.08
CA ALA A 160 3.43 16.27 -5.43
C ALA A 160 2.11 17.00 -5.16
N TRP A 161 0.99 16.41 -5.61
CA TRP A 161 -0.35 16.97 -5.35
C TRP A 161 -0.67 16.99 -3.84
N GLY A 162 -0.48 15.86 -3.17
CA GLY A 162 -0.87 15.69 -1.77
C GLY A 162 0.01 16.49 -0.81
N SER A 163 1.28 16.75 -1.13
CA SER A 163 2.22 17.49 -0.28
C SER A 163 2.46 18.93 -0.71
N GLY A 164 1.99 19.34 -1.89
CA GLY A 164 2.33 20.63 -2.51
C GLY A 164 3.81 20.80 -2.86
N VAL A 165 4.60 19.72 -2.87
CA VAL A 165 6.03 19.74 -3.19
C VAL A 165 6.24 19.46 -4.67
N ALA A 166 6.92 20.36 -5.37
CA ALA A 166 7.33 20.13 -6.76
C ALA A 166 8.49 19.11 -6.85
N PRO A 167 8.55 18.28 -7.90
CA PRO A 167 9.67 17.36 -8.16
C PRO A 167 10.89 18.13 -8.71
N ALA A 168 11.53 18.91 -7.83
CA ALA A 168 12.60 19.85 -8.19
C ALA A 168 14.01 19.30 -7.95
N GLN A 169 14.16 18.04 -7.50
CA GLN A 169 15.45 17.44 -7.17
C GLN A 169 16.29 18.30 -6.20
N ASP A 170 15.67 18.88 -5.18
CA ASP A 170 16.30 19.85 -4.26
C ASP A 170 16.31 19.39 -2.80
N ARG A 171 15.94 18.13 -2.53
CA ARG A 171 15.79 17.61 -1.16
C ARG A 171 16.76 16.49 -0.84
N ARG A 172 17.37 16.54 0.34
CA ARG A 172 18.03 15.36 0.91
C ARG A 172 16.98 14.36 1.38
N ARG A 173 17.08 13.12 0.93
CA ARG A 173 16.17 12.02 1.32
C ARG A 173 16.63 11.39 2.64
N ILE A 174 15.74 11.29 3.63
CA ILE A 174 15.98 10.59 4.89
C ILE A 174 14.85 9.60 5.17
N GLY A 175 15.14 8.31 5.06
CA GLY A 175 14.22 7.21 5.35
C GLY A 175 14.36 6.69 6.78
N VAL A 176 13.31 6.83 7.58
CA VAL A 176 13.21 6.46 9.01
C VAL A 176 12.16 5.36 9.20
N ALA A 177 12.21 4.33 8.36
CA ALA A 177 11.41 3.12 8.52
C ALA A 177 12.04 1.97 7.73
N PRO A 178 12.06 0.73 8.27
CA PRO A 178 12.23 -0.43 7.42
C PRO A 178 11.03 -0.54 6.49
N ILE A 179 11.30 -0.95 5.25
CA ILE A 179 10.27 -1.14 4.22
C ILE A 179 10.41 -2.57 3.72
N ALA A 180 9.28 -3.25 3.52
CA ALA A 180 9.26 -4.54 2.85
C ALA A 180 9.84 -4.39 1.44
N ALA A 181 10.89 -5.16 1.16
CA ALA A 181 11.59 -5.17 -0.12
C ALA A 181 10.82 -6.00 -1.15
N VAL A 182 9.67 -5.49 -1.57
CA VAL A 182 8.92 -5.99 -2.72
C VAL A 182 9.19 -5.11 -3.94
N PRO A 183 9.14 -5.66 -5.17
CA PRO A 183 9.55 -4.94 -6.38
C PRO A 183 8.87 -3.57 -6.54
N LYS A 184 7.57 -3.50 -6.26
CA LYS A 184 6.79 -2.26 -6.33
C LYS A 184 7.27 -1.20 -5.33
N ASN A 185 7.54 -1.57 -4.08
CA ASN A 185 8.01 -0.63 -3.05
C ASN A 185 9.39 -0.07 -3.39
N VAL A 186 10.29 -0.91 -3.92
CA VAL A 186 11.61 -0.48 -4.38
C VAL A 186 11.46 0.53 -5.52
N LEU A 187 10.66 0.17 -6.54
CA LEU A 187 10.45 1.02 -7.70
C LEU A 187 9.84 2.38 -7.34
N ILE A 188 8.80 2.43 -6.49
CA ILE A 188 8.21 3.72 -6.11
C ILE A 188 9.17 4.55 -5.26
N GLY A 189 9.96 3.92 -4.39
CA GLY A 189 10.99 4.59 -3.60
C GLY A 189 12.06 5.22 -4.48
N ASP A 190 12.52 4.50 -5.50
CA ASP A 190 13.52 4.97 -6.46
C ASP A 190 12.95 6.08 -7.36
N ALA A 191 11.68 5.97 -7.79
CA ALA A 191 10.99 7.00 -8.56
C ALA A 191 10.87 8.31 -7.76
N GLN A 192 10.49 8.23 -6.49
CA GLN A 192 10.46 9.39 -5.61
C GLN A 192 11.87 9.96 -5.36
N ALA A 193 12.88 9.11 -5.14
CA ALA A 193 14.25 9.57 -4.98
C ALA A 193 14.73 10.31 -6.23
N ALA A 194 14.45 9.80 -7.42
CA ALA A 194 14.80 10.45 -8.68
C ALA A 194 14.05 11.78 -8.90
N ALA A 195 12.79 11.89 -8.47
CA ALA A 195 11.98 13.09 -8.70
C ALA A 195 12.26 14.23 -7.68
N PHE A 196 12.49 13.88 -6.41
CA PHE A 196 12.60 14.88 -5.33
C PHE A 196 13.99 14.93 -4.68
N GLY A 197 14.79 13.88 -4.83
CA GLY A 197 16.12 13.79 -4.26
C GLY A 197 17.11 14.70 -4.99
N ASP A 198 17.89 15.44 -4.21
CA ASP A 198 19.05 16.18 -4.71
C ASP A 198 20.15 15.19 -5.11
N PRO A 199 20.58 15.16 -6.40
CA PRO A 199 21.55 14.19 -6.88
C PRO A 199 22.94 14.34 -6.25
N ASP A 200 23.26 15.52 -5.71
CA ASP A 200 24.54 15.79 -5.04
C ASP A 200 24.50 15.41 -3.54
N LYS A 201 23.31 15.05 -3.03
CA LYS A 201 23.11 14.72 -1.61
C LYS A 201 22.72 13.25 -1.46
N PRO A 202 23.62 12.39 -0.93
CA PRO A 202 23.31 10.98 -0.76
C PRO A 202 22.09 10.79 0.15
N ALA A 203 21.19 9.90 -0.28
CA ALA A 203 20.02 9.50 0.48
C ALA A 203 20.42 8.67 1.69
N PHE A 204 19.80 8.93 2.84
CA PHE A 204 19.90 8.08 4.02
C PHE A 204 18.75 7.07 4.06
N ARG A 205 19.08 5.82 4.34
CA ARG A 205 18.14 4.76 4.75
C ARG A 205 18.67 4.17 6.05
N LEU A 206 17.77 3.68 6.91
CA LEU A 206 18.17 2.99 8.13
C LEU A 206 19.17 1.87 7.80
N PRO A 207 20.30 1.75 8.54
CA PRO A 207 21.31 0.73 8.33
C PRO A 207 20.87 -0.63 8.88
N ILE A 208 19.72 -1.11 8.42
CA ILE A 208 19.14 -2.41 8.77
C ILE A 208 18.88 -3.22 7.50
N PRO A 209 18.97 -4.56 7.56
CA PRO A 209 18.64 -5.41 6.44
C PRO A 209 17.20 -5.16 5.94
N PRO A 210 16.96 -5.26 4.62
CA PRO A 210 15.62 -5.17 4.07
C PRO A 210 14.73 -6.30 4.61
N ILE A 211 13.45 -6.00 4.83
CA ILE A 211 12.46 -7.01 5.18
C ILE A 211 12.08 -7.77 3.91
N THR A 212 12.62 -8.97 3.73
CA THR A 212 12.34 -9.82 2.56
C THR A 212 10.99 -10.53 2.68
N VAL A 213 10.45 -11.03 1.56
CA VAL A 213 9.20 -11.80 1.57
C VAL A 213 9.40 -13.14 2.29
N GLY A 214 10.57 -13.77 2.13
CA GLY A 214 10.95 -14.97 2.85
C GLY A 214 10.92 -14.75 4.35
N SER A 215 11.52 -13.65 4.82
CA SER A 215 11.55 -13.31 6.23
C SER A 215 10.15 -13.10 6.82
N LEU A 216 9.23 -12.47 6.07
CA LEU A 216 7.82 -12.35 6.45
C LEU A 216 7.12 -13.71 6.49
N THR A 217 7.34 -14.53 5.46
CA THR A 217 6.72 -15.85 5.31
C THR A 217 7.12 -16.80 6.44
N THR A 218 8.39 -16.82 6.84
CA THR A 218 8.88 -17.61 7.98
C THR A 218 8.12 -17.27 9.25
N MET A 219 7.84 -15.98 9.52
CA MET A 219 7.05 -15.57 10.68
C MET A 219 5.60 -16.04 10.59
N VAL A 220 5.00 -15.98 9.40
CA VAL A 220 3.63 -16.44 9.17
C VAL A 220 3.52 -17.95 9.43
N VAL A 221 4.47 -18.73 8.93
CA VAL A 221 4.53 -20.19 9.14
C VAL A 221 4.73 -20.52 10.62
N LEU A 222 5.63 -19.82 11.31
CA LEU A 222 5.86 -20.06 12.74
C LEU A 222 4.64 -19.71 13.59
N ARG A 223 3.98 -18.57 13.33
CA ARG A 223 2.71 -18.19 14.00
C ARG A 223 1.68 -19.29 13.92
N LYS A 224 1.52 -19.87 12.73
CA LYS A 224 0.60 -20.98 12.53
C LYS A 224 1.02 -22.20 13.34
N LYS A 225 2.29 -22.61 13.29
CA LYS A 225 2.78 -23.75 14.08
C LYS A 225 2.49 -23.57 15.57
N ILE A 226 2.56 -22.35 16.08
CA ILE A 226 2.20 -22.03 17.48
C ILE A 226 0.70 -22.24 17.71
N THR A 227 -0.15 -21.66 16.86
CA THR A 227 -1.60 -21.84 16.94
C THR A 227 -2.01 -23.32 16.89
N ASP A 228 -1.34 -24.11 16.04
CA ASP A 228 -1.60 -25.53 15.87
C ASP A 228 -0.95 -26.40 16.96
N GLY A 229 -0.15 -25.82 17.86
CA GLY A 229 0.60 -26.57 18.88
C GLY A 229 1.72 -27.46 18.33
N THR A 230 2.21 -27.18 17.12
CA THR A 230 3.24 -27.96 16.41
C THR A 230 4.60 -27.27 16.34
N ALA A 231 4.74 -26.06 16.89
CA ALA A 231 6.01 -25.34 16.95
C ALA A 231 6.99 -26.05 17.89
N ARG A 232 8.20 -26.34 17.39
CA ARG A 232 9.24 -26.98 18.20
C ARG A 232 9.90 -25.95 19.14
N PRO A 233 10.32 -26.34 20.36
CA PRO A 233 11.00 -25.43 21.29
C PRO A 233 12.21 -24.70 20.68
N GLU A 234 13.01 -25.40 19.86
CA GLU A 234 14.13 -24.80 19.14
C GLU A 234 13.73 -23.70 18.14
N GLU A 235 12.57 -23.82 17.49
CA GLU A 235 12.06 -22.81 16.55
C GLU A 235 11.59 -21.55 17.28
N LEU A 236 11.04 -21.71 18.48
CA LEU A 236 10.63 -20.60 19.35
C LEU A 236 11.85 -19.86 19.89
N ALA A 237 12.83 -20.59 20.43
CA ALA A 237 14.06 -20.00 20.95
C ALA A 237 14.85 -19.23 19.86
N GLU A 238 14.93 -19.80 18.65
CA GLU A 238 15.57 -19.13 17.52
C GLU A 238 14.83 -17.86 17.09
N PHE A 239 13.50 -17.90 17.11
CA PHE A 239 12.66 -16.75 16.79
C PHE A 239 12.79 -15.62 17.82
N GLU A 240 12.80 -15.95 19.10
CA GLU A 240 13.03 -14.99 20.19
C GLU A 240 14.41 -14.33 20.06
N ARG A 241 15.46 -15.14 19.83
CA ARG A 241 16.82 -14.64 19.59
C ARG A 241 16.87 -13.69 18.39
N THR A 242 16.32 -14.10 17.25
CA THR A 242 16.29 -13.29 16.03
C THR A 242 15.50 -11.99 16.22
N SER A 243 14.38 -12.03 16.96
CA SER A 243 13.57 -10.84 17.24
C SER A 243 14.32 -9.86 18.15
N ALA A 244 15.01 -10.35 19.18
CA ALA A 244 15.85 -9.53 20.04
C ALA A 244 16.99 -8.84 19.27
N GLU A 245 17.68 -9.59 18.40
CA GLU A 245 18.75 -9.06 17.52
C GLU A 245 18.21 -7.97 16.57
N ARG A 246 17.03 -8.18 15.97
CA ARG A 246 16.36 -7.18 15.12
C ARG A 246 15.97 -5.92 15.88
N GLN A 247 15.44 -6.07 17.10
CA GLN A 247 15.08 -4.94 17.94
C GLN A 247 16.32 -4.12 18.32
N GLU A 248 17.40 -4.78 18.75
CA GLU A 248 18.66 -4.09 19.07
C GLU A 248 19.25 -3.37 17.84
N ALA A 249 19.22 -4.01 16.67
CA ALA A 249 19.67 -3.38 15.42
C ALA A 249 18.80 -2.17 15.05
N LEU A 250 17.49 -2.25 15.24
CA LEU A 250 16.58 -1.13 15.01
C LEU A 250 16.86 0.03 15.96
N ASP A 251 17.06 -0.25 17.25
CA ASP A 251 17.32 0.77 18.26
C ASP A 251 18.62 1.53 17.95
N LYS A 252 19.69 0.82 17.57
CA LYS A 252 20.94 1.44 17.09
C LYS A 252 20.72 2.26 15.81
N ALA A 253 19.94 1.75 14.87
CA ALA A 253 19.62 2.45 13.62
C ALA A 253 18.82 3.74 13.84
N MET A 254 17.94 3.80 14.86
CA MET A 254 17.22 5.03 15.22
C MET A 254 18.15 6.12 15.74
N ILE A 255 19.19 5.76 16.50
CA ILE A 255 20.22 6.69 16.95
C ILE A 255 20.97 7.29 15.75
N VAL A 256 21.38 6.43 14.81
CA VAL A 256 22.04 6.88 13.56
C VAL A 256 21.12 7.76 12.73
N ALA A 257 19.82 7.44 12.64
CA ALA A 257 18.86 8.28 11.93
C ALA A 257 18.73 9.68 12.55
N ALA A 258 18.71 9.77 13.88
CA ALA A 258 18.69 11.05 14.60
C ALA A 258 19.97 11.85 14.33
N GLU A 259 21.14 11.19 14.29
CA GLU A 259 22.41 11.82 13.94
C GLU A 259 22.41 12.42 12.54
N GLN A 260 21.92 11.66 11.55
CA GLN A 260 21.84 12.14 10.17
C GLN A 260 20.83 13.29 10.01
N LEU A 261 19.70 13.25 10.71
CA LEU A 261 18.75 14.37 10.75
C LEU A 261 19.38 15.63 11.35
N ILE A 262 20.13 15.50 12.45
CA ILE A 262 20.83 16.62 13.06
C ILE A 262 21.94 17.14 12.14
N GLU A 263 22.77 16.27 11.60
CA GLU A 263 23.89 16.63 10.73
C GLU A 263 23.41 17.46 9.52
N TYR A 264 22.33 17.02 8.87
CA TYR A 264 21.79 17.66 7.67
C TYR A 264 20.59 18.58 7.94
N ARG A 265 20.35 19.00 9.19
CA ARG A 265 19.19 19.84 9.56
C ARG A 265 19.02 21.12 8.73
N ALA A 266 20.14 21.68 8.24
CA ALA A 266 20.15 22.89 7.41
C ALA A 266 19.78 22.62 5.94
N ASP A 267 19.86 21.36 5.48
CA ASP A 267 19.39 20.97 4.16
C ASP A 267 17.86 20.98 4.11
N LYS A 268 17.32 21.14 2.92
CA LYS A 268 15.91 20.89 2.65
C LYS A 268 15.65 19.38 2.68
N LEU A 269 14.93 18.90 3.69
CA LEU A 269 14.73 17.48 3.91
C LEU A 269 13.43 16.96 3.28
N PHE A 270 13.50 15.74 2.75
CA PHE A 270 12.37 14.85 2.55
C PHE A 270 12.49 13.73 3.57
N VAL A 271 11.70 13.81 4.63
CA VAL A 271 11.64 12.78 5.67
C VAL A 271 10.56 11.77 5.29
N SER A 272 10.88 10.48 5.29
CA SER A 272 9.89 9.42 5.04
C SER A 272 9.93 8.39 6.16
N GLY A 273 8.79 7.95 6.65
CA GLY A 273 8.75 6.93 7.70
C GLY A 273 7.35 6.54 8.13
N MET A 274 7.28 5.88 9.28
CA MET A 274 6.04 5.56 9.98
C MET A 274 6.01 6.32 11.30
N TRP A 275 4.82 6.68 11.77
CA TRP A 275 4.65 7.56 12.92
C TRP A 275 5.44 7.14 14.17
N ASN A 276 5.48 5.85 14.50
CA ASN A 276 6.22 5.38 15.67
C ASN A 276 7.73 5.63 15.57
N ALA A 277 8.34 5.25 14.44
CA ALA A 277 9.78 5.45 14.23
C ALA A 277 10.14 6.93 14.13
N LEU A 278 9.30 7.72 13.45
CA LEU A 278 9.46 9.18 13.36
C LEU A 278 9.41 9.84 14.73
N TYR A 279 8.46 9.44 15.59
CA TYR A 279 8.34 9.95 16.96
C TYR A 279 9.55 9.58 17.82
N GLN A 280 10.00 8.32 17.77
CA GLN A 280 11.21 7.88 18.50
C GLN A 280 12.45 8.70 18.10
N VAL A 281 12.66 8.90 16.81
CA VAL A 281 13.79 9.70 16.32
C VAL A 281 13.64 11.17 16.68
N ALA A 282 12.42 11.73 16.60
CA ALA A 282 12.15 13.10 17.03
C ALA A 282 12.49 13.30 18.52
N LYS A 283 12.19 12.32 19.39
CA LYS A 283 12.59 12.38 20.81
C LYS A 283 14.10 12.46 20.97
N ILE A 284 14.86 11.60 20.29
CA ILE A 284 16.33 11.60 20.35
C ILE A 284 16.88 12.95 19.87
N VAL A 285 16.31 13.52 18.80
CA VAL A 285 16.70 14.84 18.28
C VAL A 285 16.47 15.95 19.31
N ARG A 286 15.32 15.94 19.99
CA ARG A 286 14.98 16.89 21.06
C ARG A 286 15.86 16.73 22.29
N GLU A 287 16.15 15.50 22.70
CA GLU A 287 17.07 15.17 23.81
C GLU A 287 18.49 15.67 23.54
N ARG A 288 18.91 15.70 22.27
CA ARG A 288 20.19 16.29 21.83
C ARG A 288 20.14 17.82 21.70
N GLY A 289 19.02 18.46 22.05
CA GLY A 289 18.88 19.92 22.10
C GLY A 289 18.49 20.60 20.79
N PHE A 290 18.10 19.84 19.76
CA PHE A 290 17.66 20.39 18.46
C PHE A 290 16.14 20.42 18.34
N SER A 291 15.62 21.37 17.57
CA SER A 291 14.18 21.63 17.41
C SER A 291 13.89 22.32 16.08
N ALA A 292 12.63 22.63 15.77
CA ALA A 292 12.25 23.31 14.52
C ALA A 292 13.15 24.49 14.12
N LYS A 293 13.56 25.34 15.08
CA LYS A 293 14.40 26.51 14.80
C LYS A 293 15.76 26.17 14.14
N ASP A 294 16.23 24.94 14.33
CA ASP A 294 17.51 24.45 13.84
C ASP A 294 17.38 23.74 12.48
N PHE A 295 16.16 23.41 12.07
CA PHE A 295 15.84 22.70 10.83
C PHE A 295 15.36 23.66 9.73
N HIS A 296 15.66 23.34 8.49
CA HIS A 296 15.21 24.10 7.33
C HIS A 296 13.67 24.23 7.29
N PRO A 297 13.10 25.42 6.99
CA PRO A 297 11.67 25.70 7.13
C PRO A 297 10.78 25.13 6.03
N ASP A 298 11.36 24.62 4.93
CA ASP A 298 10.61 23.99 3.83
C ASP A 298 10.86 22.47 3.77
N ASN A 299 10.96 21.81 4.92
CA ASN A 299 11.04 20.35 4.99
C ASN A 299 9.68 19.71 4.66
N CYS A 300 9.68 18.48 4.14
CA CYS A 300 8.46 17.74 3.86
C CYS A 300 8.50 16.33 4.41
N ILE A 301 7.32 15.76 4.61
CA ILE A 301 7.19 14.42 5.19
C ILE A 301 6.26 13.52 4.35
N TYR A 302 6.72 12.30 4.09
CA TYR A 302 5.87 11.19 3.65
C TYR A 302 5.64 10.28 4.86
N VAL A 303 4.38 10.12 5.27
CA VAL A 303 4.05 9.13 6.29
C VAL A 303 3.24 7.99 5.69
N GLY A 304 3.80 6.78 5.80
CA GLY A 304 3.13 5.54 5.42
C GLY A 304 2.56 4.80 6.63
N GLY A 305 1.43 4.11 6.42
CA GLY A 305 0.83 3.22 7.40
C GLY A 305 0.07 3.90 8.54
N GLY A 306 -0.81 3.13 9.20
CA GLY A 306 -1.56 3.57 10.38
C GLY A 306 -0.76 3.41 11.69
N LEU A 307 -1.41 3.68 12.82
CA LEU A 307 -0.82 3.58 14.16
C LEU A 307 -0.82 2.17 14.75
N LYS A 308 -1.05 1.11 13.96
CA LYS A 308 -1.45 -0.21 14.49
C LYS A 308 -0.58 -0.62 15.69
N ARG A 309 -1.21 -0.73 16.87
CA ARG A 309 -0.62 -1.08 18.19
C ARG A 309 0.45 -0.12 18.76
N ALA A 310 0.79 0.96 18.09
CA ALA A 310 1.70 1.96 18.62
C ALA A 310 1.01 2.81 19.70
N GLN A 311 1.55 2.77 20.92
CA GLN A 311 1.14 3.67 22.00
C GLN A 311 1.93 4.98 21.85
N LEU A 312 1.35 5.93 21.13
CA LEU A 312 1.92 7.25 20.93
C LEU A 312 1.12 8.29 21.73
N PRO A 313 1.76 9.33 22.29
CA PRO A 313 1.06 10.43 22.94
C PRO A 313 0.07 11.11 21.97
N PRO A 314 -1.03 11.71 22.43
CA PRO A 314 -2.03 12.32 21.54
C PRO A 314 -1.47 13.36 20.56
N ASP A 315 -0.40 14.04 20.94
CA ASP A 315 0.30 15.11 20.22
C ASP A 315 1.50 14.62 19.40
N TYR A 316 1.63 13.30 19.16
CA TYR A 316 2.80 12.73 18.51
C TYR A 316 3.06 13.30 17.10
N ARG A 317 2.02 13.73 16.37
CA ARG A 317 2.15 14.30 15.02
C ARG A 317 2.73 15.70 15.09
N GLU A 318 2.14 16.50 15.95
CA GLU A 318 2.53 17.86 16.27
C GLU A 318 3.99 17.87 16.75
N PHE A 319 4.34 16.96 17.67
CA PHE A 319 5.70 16.80 18.16
C PHE A 319 6.71 16.48 17.04
N VAL A 320 6.38 15.58 16.11
CA VAL A 320 7.23 15.25 14.96
C VAL A 320 7.38 16.45 14.03
N HIS A 321 6.27 17.12 13.68
CA HIS A 321 6.27 18.29 12.80
C HIS A 321 7.09 19.44 13.38
N GLU A 322 6.87 19.80 14.65
CA GLU A 322 7.60 20.84 15.35
C GLU A 322 9.07 20.48 15.60
N THR A 323 9.43 19.20 15.60
CA THR A 323 10.83 18.81 15.76
C THR A 323 11.60 18.98 14.46
N PHE A 324 11.03 18.54 13.33
CA PHE A 324 11.71 18.56 12.03
C PHE A 324 11.38 19.79 11.17
N ASN A 325 10.66 20.78 11.73
CA ASN A 325 10.20 21.99 11.04
C ASN A 325 9.41 21.67 9.76
N ILE A 326 8.41 20.78 9.87
CA ILE A 326 7.54 20.39 8.75
C ILE A 326 6.33 21.32 8.73
N PRO A 327 6.17 22.16 7.70
CA PRO A 327 4.96 22.96 7.53
C PRO A 327 3.73 22.06 7.30
N ASP A 328 2.56 22.53 7.74
CA ASP A 328 1.29 21.80 7.56
C ASP A 328 1.04 21.44 6.10
N ASN A 329 1.35 22.38 5.18
CA ASN A 329 1.23 22.22 3.75
C ASN A 329 2.34 21.39 3.09
N ARG A 330 3.10 20.59 3.86
CA ARG A 330 4.16 19.68 3.40
C ARG A 330 4.01 18.27 3.96
N ASN A 331 2.86 17.96 4.54
CA ASN A 331 2.53 16.63 5.05
C ASN A 331 1.79 15.80 4.01
N PHE A 332 2.41 14.70 3.60
CA PHE A 332 1.80 13.72 2.72
C PHE A 332 1.26 12.53 3.52
N GLN A 333 -0.05 12.33 3.42
CA GLN A 333 -0.77 11.13 3.84
C GLN A 333 -1.54 10.57 2.65
N ASN A 334 -1.64 9.25 2.59
CA ASN A 334 -2.26 8.54 1.48
C ASN A 334 -3.07 7.35 2.00
N TYR A 335 -4.30 7.23 1.53
CA TYR A 335 -5.06 6.00 1.68
C TYR A 335 -4.87 5.11 0.45
N SER A 336 -4.39 3.88 0.67
CA SER A 336 -4.18 2.90 -0.39
C SER A 336 -3.99 1.53 0.25
N MET A 337 -3.74 0.52 -0.58
CA MET A 337 -3.46 -0.85 -0.21
C MET A 337 -2.65 -1.51 -1.32
N GLN A 338 -1.99 -2.63 -1.01
CA GLN A 338 -1.14 -3.33 -1.98
C GLN A 338 -1.94 -3.88 -3.17
N GLU A 339 -3.26 -4.03 -3.02
CA GLU A 339 -4.19 -4.43 -4.07
C GLU A 339 -4.42 -3.36 -5.14
N LEU A 340 -4.14 -2.09 -4.84
CA LEU A 340 -4.31 -0.97 -5.77
C LEU A 340 -2.98 -0.54 -6.39
N ASN A 341 -3.05 0.05 -7.57
CA ASN A 341 -1.92 0.74 -8.20
C ASN A 341 -1.79 2.16 -7.70
N SER A 342 -2.90 2.88 -7.60
CA SER A 342 -2.89 4.29 -7.25
C SER A 342 -3.26 4.55 -5.80
N GLY A 343 -2.76 5.68 -5.29
CA GLY A 343 -3.11 6.19 -3.97
C GLY A 343 -4.26 7.21 -4.01
N MET A 344 -4.89 7.40 -2.85
CA MET A 344 -5.85 8.47 -2.58
C MET A 344 -5.18 9.47 -1.63
N PRO A 345 -4.58 10.57 -2.13
CA PRO A 345 -3.86 11.53 -1.31
C PRO A 345 -4.81 12.34 -0.43
N LYS A 346 -4.39 12.64 0.79
CA LYS A 346 -5.12 13.57 1.65
C LYS A 346 -4.93 15.00 1.16
N CYS A 347 -6.02 15.77 1.06
CA CYS A 347 -5.93 17.20 0.78
C CYS A 347 -5.43 17.99 2.00
N GLN A 348 -4.92 19.20 1.74
CA GLN A 348 -4.36 20.09 2.76
C GLN A 348 -5.40 20.90 3.54
N VAL A 349 -6.63 21.02 3.04
CA VAL A 349 -7.66 21.89 3.62
C VAL A 349 -8.85 21.11 4.18
N GLY A 350 -9.36 20.13 3.43
CA GLY A 350 -10.61 19.44 3.79
C GLY A 350 -10.46 18.25 4.72
N ASP A 351 -9.24 17.82 5.05
CA ASP A 351 -8.95 16.57 5.79
C ASP A 351 -9.63 15.32 5.19
N ARG A 352 -9.66 15.25 3.86
CA ARG A 352 -10.22 14.11 3.10
C ARG A 352 -9.20 13.55 2.11
N TYR A 353 -9.24 12.22 1.92
CA TYR A 353 -8.50 11.50 0.89
C TYR A 353 -9.27 11.57 -0.43
N HIS A 354 -8.65 12.05 -1.51
CA HIS A 354 -9.33 12.19 -2.80
C HIS A 354 -9.18 10.94 -3.67
N VAL A 355 -10.29 10.45 -4.19
CA VAL A 355 -10.32 9.28 -5.08
C VAL A 355 -10.00 9.74 -6.51
N PRO A 356 -8.95 9.22 -7.15
CA PRO A 356 -8.63 9.62 -8.52
C PRO A 356 -9.65 9.07 -9.53
N PRO A 357 -9.86 9.72 -10.69
CA PRO A 357 -10.92 9.36 -11.64
C PRO A 357 -10.92 7.92 -12.15
N TRP A 358 -9.75 7.27 -12.17
CA TRP A 358 -9.59 5.88 -12.61
C TRP A 358 -9.73 4.84 -11.49
N ILE A 359 -9.90 5.27 -10.24
CA ILE A 359 -10.36 4.39 -9.16
C ILE A 359 -11.87 4.58 -9.02
N VAL A 360 -12.63 3.50 -9.19
CA VAL A 360 -14.07 3.50 -8.94
C VAL A 360 -14.34 3.01 -7.52
N PRO A 361 -14.86 3.86 -6.62
CA PRO A 361 -15.19 3.45 -5.26
C PRO A 361 -16.60 2.86 -5.17
N PHE A 362 -16.77 1.89 -4.26
CA PHE A 362 -18.06 1.29 -3.92
C PHE A 362 -18.19 1.24 -2.39
N ILE A 363 -19.41 1.47 -1.91
CA ILE A 363 -19.76 1.26 -0.50
C ILE A 363 -20.72 0.10 -0.43
N LEU A 364 -20.27 -0.98 0.21
CA LEU A 364 -21.05 -2.19 0.40
C LEU A 364 -21.62 -2.25 1.82
N ASP A 365 -22.60 -3.13 2.02
CA ASP A 365 -23.01 -3.54 3.35
C ASP A 365 -21.85 -4.14 4.16
N GLU A 366 -22.07 -4.37 5.46
CA GLU A 366 -21.05 -4.94 6.33
C GLU A 366 -20.54 -6.31 5.84
N LYS A 367 -21.37 -7.10 5.16
CA LYS A 367 -20.96 -8.41 4.65
C LYS A 367 -20.14 -8.33 3.35
N GLY A 368 -20.19 -7.19 2.66
CA GLY A 368 -19.60 -7.01 1.35
C GLY A 368 -20.41 -7.69 0.23
N GLU A 369 -21.72 -7.88 0.44
CA GLU A 369 -22.59 -8.64 -0.47
C GLU A 369 -23.46 -7.71 -1.34
N THR A 370 -23.82 -6.53 -0.81
CA THR A 370 -24.77 -5.61 -1.47
C THR A 370 -24.16 -4.22 -1.60
N LEU A 371 -24.29 -3.59 -2.78
CA LEU A 371 -23.99 -2.17 -2.96
C LEU A 371 -25.02 -1.31 -2.23
N LEU A 372 -24.57 -0.37 -1.41
CA LEU A 372 -25.45 0.62 -0.78
C LEU A 372 -25.83 1.70 -1.81
N PRO A 373 -27.12 2.11 -1.89
CA PRO A 373 -27.53 3.20 -2.76
C PRO A 373 -26.82 4.50 -2.39
N HIS A 374 -26.01 5.04 -3.30
CA HIS A 374 -25.19 6.22 -3.04
C HIS A 374 -24.91 6.98 -4.33
N GLU A 375 -25.54 8.15 -4.51
CA GLU A 375 -25.40 8.97 -5.72
C GLU A 375 -24.94 10.41 -5.41
N SER A 376 -25.08 10.84 -4.15
CA SER A 376 -24.67 12.16 -3.64
C SER A 376 -24.46 12.10 -2.13
N GLY A 377 -23.82 13.12 -1.56
CA GLY A 377 -23.56 13.23 -0.12
C GLY A 377 -22.65 12.15 0.43
N GLU A 378 -22.60 12.04 1.75
CA GLU A 378 -21.74 11.10 2.47
C GLU A 378 -22.50 9.85 2.93
N ILE A 379 -21.90 8.68 2.75
CA ILE A 379 -22.37 7.41 3.31
C ILE A 379 -21.22 6.61 3.91
N GLU A 380 -21.53 5.80 4.91
CA GLU A 380 -20.58 4.86 5.50
C GLU A 380 -20.89 3.42 5.14
N GLY A 381 -19.84 2.62 4.96
CA GLY A 381 -19.96 1.17 4.79
C GLY A 381 -18.63 0.52 4.45
N ARG A 382 -18.67 -0.72 3.97
CA ARG A 382 -17.48 -1.46 3.58
C ARG A 382 -16.94 -0.93 2.27
N ALA A 383 -15.68 -0.52 2.29
CA ALA A 383 -15.01 -0.02 1.10
C ALA A 383 -14.71 -1.17 0.13
N ALA A 384 -15.05 -0.95 -1.13
CA ALA A 384 -14.51 -1.72 -2.24
C ALA A 384 -14.05 -0.76 -3.35
N PHE A 385 -13.11 -1.20 -4.16
CA PHE A 385 -12.50 -0.37 -5.20
C PHE A 385 -12.28 -1.18 -6.47
N PHE A 386 -12.36 -0.50 -7.60
CA PHE A 386 -11.81 -1.00 -8.86
C PHE A 386 -10.77 -0.01 -9.38
N ASP A 387 -9.53 -0.45 -9.55
CA ASP A 387 -8.45 0.38 -10.11
C ASP A 387 -8.26 0.07 -11.61
N LEU A 388 -8.68 0.99 -12.47
CA LEU A 388 -8.56 0.85 -13.93
C LEU A 388 -7.11 0.86 -14.43
N SER A 389 -6.18 1.33 -13.60
CA SER A 389 -4.75 1.31 -13.92
C SER A 389 -4.07 -0.03 -13.67
N LEU A 390 -4.77 -0.98 -13.04
CA LEU A 390 -4.23 -2.30 -12.74
C LEU A 390 -4.33 -3.23 -13.97
N ASP A 391 -3.20 -3.86 -14.30
CA ASP A 391 -3.03 -4.63 -15.52
C ASP A 391 -2.69 -6.10 -15.26
N GLY A 392 -1.81 -6.40 -14.31
CA GLY A 392 -1.31 -7.75 -13.99
C GLY A 392 -2.32 -8.65 -13.27
N ARG A 393 -3.49 -8.13 -12.91
CA ARG A 393 -4.60 -8.83 -12.23
C ARG A 393 -5.90 -8.03 -12.36
N TRP A 394 -6.98 -8.53 -11.75
CA TRP A 394 -8.34 -8.04 -12.01
C TRP A 394 -8.60 -6.54 -11.75
N GLY A 395 -8.12 -5.96 -10.65
CA GLY A 395 -8.36 -4.54 -10.33
C GLY A 395 -9.44 -4.31 -9.28
N GLY A 396 -10.42 -5.22 -9.19
CA GLY A 396 -11.52 -5.14 -8.24
C GLY A 396 -11.22 -5.81 -6.89
N VAL A 397 -11.31 -5.07 -5.79
CA VAL A 397 -11.09 -5.57 -4.42
C VAL A 397 -12.17 -5.11 -3.44
N ILE A 398 -12.68 -6.05 -2.62
CA ILE A 398 -13.47 -5.78 -1.41
C ILE A 398 -12.55 -5.80 -0.20
N THR A 399 -12.52 -4.67 0.50
CA THR A 399 -11.56 -4.44 1.59
C THR A 399 -12.10 -4.86 2.95
N GLY A 400 -11.21 -4.87 3.95
CA GLY A 400 -11.60 -5.00 5.35
C GLY A 400 -12.10 -3.71 5.99
N ASP A 401 -12.07 -2.59 5.26
CA ASP A 401 -12.12 -1.25 5.82
C ASP A 401 -13.56 -0.70 5.77
N LYS A 402 -13.93 0.04 6.82
CA LYS A 402 -15.10 0.90 6.88
C LYS A 402 -14.64 2.32 6.60
N ILE A 403 -15.28 2.97 5.63
CA ILE A 403 -14.98 4.34 5.22
C ILE A 403 -16.25 5.19 5.19
N SER A 404 -16.10 6.51 5.28
CA SER A 404 -17.15 7.48 4.94
C SER A 404 -16.81 8.11 3.59
N LEU A 405 -17.52 7.71 2.53
CA LEU A 405 -17.31 8.20 1.16
C LEU A 405 -18.32 9.30 0.86
N ASP A 406 -17.84 10.40 0.32
CA ASP A 406 -18.64 11.56 -0.06
C ASP A 406 -18.47 11.85 -1.55
N PHE A 407 -19.60 12.06 -2.24
CA PHE A 407 -19.65 12.45 -3.65
C PHE A 407 -19.88 13.94 -3.86
N ASP A 408 -20.11 14.71 -2.79
CA ASP A 408 -20.23 16.15 -2.85
C ASP A 408 -18.83 16.82 -2.85
N PRO A 409 -18.72 18.08 -3.34
CA PRO A 409 -17.46 18.80 -3.36
C PRO A 409 -16.83 18.96 -1.97
N CYS A 410 -15.52 18.73 -1.92
CA CYS A 410 -14.74 18.91 -0.71
C CYS A 410 -14.46 20.40 -0.45
N ALA A 411 -14.32 20.78 0.82
CA ALA A 411 -13.95 22.14 1.24
C ALA A 411 -12.60 22.63 0.66
N CYS A 412 -11.75 21.73 0.14
CA CYS A 412 -10.53 22.08 -0.58
C CYS A 412 -10.76 22.58 -2.02
N GLY A 413 -12.01 22.57 -2.51
CA GLY A 413 -12.40 22.99 -3.86
C GLY A 413 -12.34 21.88 -4.92
N CYS A 414 -11.97 20.65 -4.56
CA CYS A 414 -12.06 19.50 -5.45
C CYS A 414 -13.50 18.96 -5.48
N ALA A 415 -14.03 18.73 -6.68
CA ALA A 415 -15.38 18.20 -6.87
C ALA A 415 -15.45 16.67 -6.88
N GLY A 416 -14.31 15.99 -7.06
CA GLY A 416 -14.27 14.54 -7.14
C GLY A 416 -14.51 13.83 -5.80
N PRO A 417 -14.85 12.53 -5.84
CA PRO A 417 -15.16 11.74 -4.65
C PRO A 417 -14.06 11.80 -3.62
N SER A 418 -14.44 11.78 -2.34
CA SER A 418 -13.47 11.87 -1.25
C SER A 418 -13.87 11.07 -0.02
N ILE A 419 -12.86 10.56 0.68
CA ILE A 419 -13.01 9.69 1.85
C ILE A 419 -12.57 10.45 3.10
N ARG A 420 -13.40 10.44 4.13
CA ARG A 420 -13.09 11.07 5.42
C ARG A 420 -11.88 10.40 6.10
N ASN A 421 -11.10 11.17 6.84
CA ASN A 421 -9.93 10.68 7.57
C ASN A 421 -10.27 9.97 8.91
N ASN A 422 -11.17 8.99 8.86
CA ASN A 422 -11.66 8.21 10.00
C ASN A 422 -11.72 6.69 9.70
N ILE A 423 -10.88 6.23 8.78
CA ILE A 423 -10.89 4.87 8.26
C ILE A 423 -10.56 3.88 9.39
N VAL A 424 -11.45 2.89 9.58
CA VAL A 424 -11.28 1.80 10.54
C VAL A 424 -11.46 0.46 9.84
N ARG A 425 -11.03 -0.66 10.44
CA ARG A 425 -11.34 -1.99 9.90
C ARG A 425 -12.53 -2.60 10.61
N TYR A 426 -13.37 -3.32 9.87
CA TYR A 426 -14.46 -4.10 10.46
C TYR A 426 -13.96 -5.19 11.40
N SER A 427 -12.77 -5.74 11.13
CA SER A 427 -12.08 -6.59 12.10
C SER A 427 -11.89 -5.80 13.37
N ASP A 428 -11.22 -4.65 13.37
CA ASP A 428 -10.84 -3.95 14.60
C ASP A 428 -12.05 -3.44 15.44
N VAL A 429 -13.23 -3.34 14.84
CA VAL A 429 -14.52 -3.03 15.52
C VAL A 429 -15.14 -4.27 16.18
N LYS A 430 -14.74 -5.49 15.80
CA LYS A 430 -15.27 -6.78 16.29
C LYS A 430 -14.21 -7.77 16.84
N ASP A 431 -12.95 -7.75 16.37
CA ASP A 431 -11.71 -8.44 16.82
C ASP A 431 -10.42 -8.11 15.96
N ASP A 432 -9.21 -8.07 16.56
CA ASP A 432 -7.95 -7.36 16.15
C ASP A 432 -7.08 -7.92 14.96
N ASP A 433 -7.63 -8.65 13.99
CA ASP A 433 -6.80 -9.66 13.29
C ASP A 433 -6.17 -9.34 11.90
N LYS A 434 -5.89 -8.07 11.57
CA LYS A 434 -5.14 -7.75 10.32
C LYS A 434 -4.02 -6.72 10.45
N ILE A 435 -2.84 -7.07 9.95
CA ILE A 435 -1.64 -6.22 9.96
C ILE A 435 -1.61 -5.28 8.73
N GLY A 436 -1.55 -3.96 8.95
CA GLY A 436 -1.18 -2.97 7.94
C GLY A 436 0.34 -2.72 7.89
N CYS A 437 0.85 -1.85 7.00
CA CYS A 437 2.30 -1.63 6.81
C CYS A 437 3.07 -1.37 8.11
N ALA A 438 2.54 -0.56 9.02
CA ALA A 438 3.14 -0.33 10.34
C ALA A 438 3.15 -1.58 11.22
N GLY A 439 2.05 -2.35 11.20
CA GLY A 439 2.00 -3.63 11.89
C GLY A 439 2.92 -4.68 11.25
N THR A 440 3.27 -4.57 9.96
CA THR A 440 4.19 -5.51 9.29
C THR A 440 5.58 -5.36 9.87
N VAL A 441 6.01 -4.11 10.04
CA VAL A 441 7.30 -3.80 10.67
C VAL A 441 7.29 -4.19 12.14
N ASP A 442 6.23 -3.83 12.88
CA ASP A 442 6.10 -4.18 14.29
C ASP A 442 6.15 -5.71 14.49
N ALA A 443 5.39 -6.46 13.70
CA ALA A 443 5.43 -7.92 13.68
C ALA A 443 6.81 -8.48 13.31
N TYR A 444 7.52 -7.82 12.39
CA TYR A 444 8.85 -8.25 11.94
C TYR A 444 9.93 -8.05 12.99
N VAL A 445 9.86 -6.94 13.72
CA VAL A 445 10.85 -6.52 14.69
C VAL A 445 10.57 -7.12 16.07
N ARG A 446 9.34 -7.00 16.57
CA ARG A 446 8.95 -7.38 17.95
C ARG A 446 8.42 -8.80 18.08
N GLY A 447 8.09 -9.45 16.98
CA GLY A 447 7.67 -10.85 16.97
C GLY A 447 6.21 -11.08 17.40
N LEU A 448 5.97 -12.13 18.19
CA LEU A 448 4.65 -12.64 18.56
C LEU A 448 4.06 -11.82 19.71
N SER A 449 3.04 -11.01 19.42
CA SER A 449 2.15 -10.44 20.42
C SER A 449 0.70 -10.75 20.08
#